data_AF-A0A8C1N0T9-F1
#
_entry.id   AF-A0A8C1N0T9-F1
#
_cell.length_a   1.000
_cell.length_b   1.000
_cell.length_c   1.000
_cell.angle_alpha   90.00
_cell.angle_beta   90.00
_cell.angle_gamma   90.00
#
_symmetry.space_group_name_H-M   'P 1'
#
loop_
_entity.id
_entity.type
_entity.pdbx_description
1 polymer ?
#
loop_
_entity_poly.entity_id
_entity_poly.type
_entity_poly.pdbx_seq_one_letter_code
_entity_poly.pdbx_strand_id
1 'polypeptide(L)'
;PAETNQSNPLSLCLQMFSVAPRRFLPDVKNPCWFEELRGDVSADPYGSNLFGRSFRQIQLIFEQLSGSFTQRLTRHDGRLQLLRCLPYFYIIGQPKCGTTDLYERLRLHPDVRLTPPKEPHWWSRKRFGIIHSGERPQTRFPLDHYLDLFDPVALQIQQSLLGNSSSNIITGEASASTMWDNDAWLYLYGNSTGAEPPSLVQDFIHALQPDTRLIAILRDPVERLYSDYLYFGTANKSALDFHQKVCESLRMFEGCLRDAGLRACVYNSTLNKAMSVRLEVGLYVVFVLDWLSVFSRDQLLVLRLEDHALNPRLSMSRIFRFLSLGALSDQRQRQISKSPVSNPRRASDRDLGPMRPATRELLTLFYSPFSQRLAEVLQDESFTWDL
;
A
#
# COMPACT_ATOMS: atom_id res chain seq x y z
N PRO A 1 22.86 -27.93 -16.01
CA PRO A 1 23.40 -26.72 -15.35
C PRO A 1 22.57 -25.50 -15.75
N ALA A 2 21.40 -25.34 -15.11
CA ALA A 2 20.58 -24.15 -15.27
C ALA A 2 21.06 -23.13 -14.23
N GLU A 3 21.77 -22.10 -14.70
CA GLU A 3 22.17 -20.97 -13.88
C GLU A 3 20.92 -20.33 -13.27
N THR A 4 20.85 -20.42 -11.95
CA THR A 4 19.84 -19.74 -11.14
C THR A 4 20.18 -18.25 -11.18
N ASN A 5 19.50 -17.55 -12.08
CA ASN A 5 19.55 -16.09 -12.21
C ASN A 5 18.94 -15.47 -10.93
N GLN A 6 19.70 -15.45 -9.84
CA GLN A 6 19.36 -14.73 -8.61
C GLN A 6 19.19 -13.26 -9.02
N SER A 7 17.97 -12.75 -8.87
CA SER A 7 17.57 -11.46 -9.40
C SER A 7 18.20 -10.37 -8.53
N ASN A 8 19.41 -9.93 -8.89
CA ASN A 8 20.06 -8.76 -8.28
C ASN A 8 19.07 -7.57 -8.31
N PRO A 9 18.93 -6.77 -7.23
CA PRO A 9 18.03 -5.61 -7.19
C PRO A 9 18.25 -4.61 -8.32
N LEU A 10 19.50 -4.47 -8.76
CA LEU A 10 19.84 -3.67 -9.94
C LEU A 10 19.12 -4.20 -11.19
N SER A 11 19.04 -5.52 -11.36
CA SER A 11 18.28 -6.16 -12.44
C SER A 11 16.77 -5.91 -12.32
N LEU A 12 16.22 -6.00 -11.10
CA LEU A 12 14.79 -5.70 -10.86
C LEU A 12 14.43 -4.24 -11.13
N CYS A 13 15.32 -3.30 -10.80
CA CYS A 13 15.16 -1.89 -11.17
C CYS A 13 15.31 -1.68 -12.68
N LEU A 14 16.29 -2.32 -13.33
CA LEU A 14 16.47 -2.24 -14.79
C LEU A 14 15.25 -2.76 -15.55
N GLN A 15 14.62 -3.84 -15.06
CA GLN A 15 13.36 -4.36 -15.62
C GLN A 15 12.19 -3.38 -15.50
N MET A 16 12.15 -2.53 -14.46
CA MET A 16 11.12 -1.49 -14.38
C MET A 16 11.35 -0.41 -15.44
N PHE A 17 12.60 -0.02 -15.68
CA PHE A 17 12.96 0.98 -16.68
C PHE A 17 12.90 0.49 -18.13
N SER A 18 12.71 -0.81 -18.37
CA SER A 18 12.37 -1.31 -19.70
C SER A 18 10.90 -1.13 -20.06
N VAL A 19 10.04 -0.80 -19.08
CA VAL A 19 8.59 -0.62 -19.27
C VAL A 19 8.17 0.83 -19.01
N ALA A 20 8.69 1.46 -17.96
CA ALA A 20 8.38 2.84 -17.60
C ALA A 20 9.61 3.74 -17.77
N PRO A 21 9.45 4.98 -18.29
CA PRO A 21 10.56 5.90 -18.49
C PRO A 21 11.05 6.48 -17.16
N ARG A 22 12.22 7.14 -17.23
CA ARG A 22 12.79 7.89 -16.10
C ARG A 22 12.25 9.33 -15.98
N ARG A 23 11.53 9.80 -17.01
CA ARG A 23 11.00 11.16 -17.08
C ARG A 23 9.54 11.10 -17.49
N PHE A 24 8.73 11.93 -16.84
CA PHE A 24 7.30 12.02 -17.05
C PHE A 24 6.93 13.40 -17.63
N LEU A 25 5.70 13.52 -18.13
CA LEU A 25 5.17 14.77 -18.65
C LEU A 25 5.10 15.84 -17.54
N PRO A 26 5.60 17.07 -17.77
CA PRO A 26 5.72 18.08 -16.71
C PRO A 26 4.39 18.71 -16.28
N ASP A 27 3.41 18.80 -17.18
CA ASP A 27 2.15 19.52 -16.94
C ASP A 27 1.00 18.60 -16.48
N VAL A 28 1.32 17.39 -16.04
CA VAL A 28 0.36 16.41 -15.54
C VAL A 28 0.77 16.04 -14.11
N LYS A 29 -0.17 16.11 -13.17
CA LYS A 29 0.11 15.75 -11.77
C LYS A 29 0.58 14.30 -11.64
N ASN A 30 -0.13 13.37 -12.28
CA ASN A 30 0.27 11.97 -12.29
C ASN A 30 1.54 11.79 -13.13
N PRO A 31 2.45 10.89 -12.74
CA PRO A 31 3.60 10.54 -13.57
C PRO A 31 3.13 9.81 -14.84
N CYS A 32 2.92 10.55 -15.92
CA CYS A 32 2.43 10.03 -17.19
C CYS A 32 3.47 10.17 -18.30
N TRP A 33 3.36 9.32 -19.32
CA TRP A 33 4.18 9.37 -20.53
C TRP A 33 3.44 8.75 -21.71
N PHE A 34 3.87 9.11 -22.92
CA PHE A 34 3.40 8.45 -24.14
C PHE A 34 4.26 7.22 -24.43
N GLU A 35 3.64 6.05 -24.37
CA GLU A 35 4.24 4.77 -24.76
C GLU A 35 4.06 4.56 -26.27
N GLU A 36 5.16 4.35 -26.99
CA GLU A 36 5.12 4.02 -28.42
C GLU A 36 4.66 2.57 -28.60
N LEU A 37 3.57 2.36 -29.34
CA LEU A 37 3.06 1.04 -29.65
C LEU A 37 3.75 0.48 -30.91
N ARG A 38 4.18 -0.78 -30.84
CA ARG A 38 4.81 -1.52 -31.94
C ARG A 38 4.04 -2.81 -32.20
N GLY A 39 3.91 -3.16 -33.48
CA GLY A 39 3.22 -4.39 -33.90
C GLY A 39 1.73 -4.20 -34.16
N ASP A 40 0.97 -5.29 -34.05
CA ASP A 40 -0.46 -5.33 -34.35
C ASP A 40 -1.28 -4.74 -33.19
N VAL A 41 -1.84 -3.55 -33.43
CA VAL A 41 -2.70 -2.82 -32.48
C VAL A 41 -4.17 -3.24 -32.55
N SER A 42 -4.51 -4.24 -33.38
CA SER A 42 -5.88 -4.79 -33.46
C SER A 42 -6.16 -5.91 -32.44
N ALA A 43 -5.12 -6.46 -31.82
CA ALA A 43 -5.24 -7.45 -30.76
C ALA A 43 -5.74 -6.83 -29.44
N ASP A 44 -6.46 -7.60 -28.63
CA ASP A 44 -6.89 -7.19 -27.29
C ASP A 44 -5.67 -6.97 -26.37
N PRO A 45 -5.34 -5.73 -25.97
CA PRO A 45 -4.15 -5.45 -25.18
C PRO A 45 -4.25 -5.97 -23.74
N TYR A 46 -5.45 -6.33 -23.26
CA TYR A 46 -5.67 -6.75 -21.88
C TYR A 46 -5.97 -8.25 -21.72
N GLY A 47 -6.10 -9.02 -22.80
CA GLY A 47 -6.55 -10.43 -22.74
C GLY A 47 -5.61 -11.36 -21.96
N SER A 48 -4.34 -11.00 -21.85
CA SER A 48 -3.33 -11.68 -21.01
C SER A 48 -3.24 -11.13 -19.58
N ASN A 49 -3.88 -10.01 -19.26
CA ASN A 49 -3.68 -9.31 -18.01
C ASN A 49 -4.16 -10.14 -16.81
N LEU A 50 -3.22 -10.41 -15.90
CA LEU A 50 -3.44 -11.27 -14.74
C LEU A 50 -4.41 -10.65 -13.71
N PHE A 51 -4.49 -9.32 -13.60
CA PHE A 51 -5.51 -8.66 -12.78
C PHE A 51 -6.89 -8.82 -13.41
N GLY A 52 -7.01 -8.67 -14.73
CA GLY A 52 -8.26 -8.92 -15.47
C GLY A 52 -8.77 -10.35 -15.26
N ARG A 53 -7.86 -11.33 -15.26
CA ARG A 53 -8.19 -12.74 -14.99
C ARG A 53 -8.54 -13.04 -13.53
N SER A 54 -7.99 -12.26 -12.59
CA SER A 54 -8.16 -12.51 -11.15
C SER A 54 -9.35 -11.76 -10.53
N PHE A 55 -9.77 -10.64 -11.14
CA PHE A 55 -10.78 -9.75 -10.56
C PHE A 55 -11.85 -9.40 -11.60
N ARG A 56 -13.08 -9.90 -11.41
CA ARG A 56 -14.20 -9.71 -12.36
C ARG A 56 -14.47 -8.24 -12.68
N GLN A 57 -14.36 -7.35 -11.70
CA GLN A 57 -14.56 -5.91 -11.94
C GLN A 57 -13.49 -5.32 -12.88
N ILE A 58 -12.25 -5.81 -12.79
CA ILE A 58 -11.15 -5.39 -13.67
C ILE A 58 -11.32 -5.96 -15.06
N GLN A 59 -11.75 -7.23 -15.14
CA GLN A 59 -12.10 -7.85 -16.40
C GLN A 59 -13.09 -7.00 -17.20
N LEU A 60 -14.18 -6.55 -16.56
CA LEU A 60 -15.20 -5.71 -17.20
C LEU A 60 -14.64 -4.35 -17.66
N ILE A 61 -13.77 -3.72 -16.87
CA ILE A 61 -13.11 -2.47 -17.24
C ILE A 61 -12.22 -2.68 -18.47
N PHE A 62 -11.45 -3.77 -18.49
CA PHE A 62 -10.55 -4.10 -19.59
C PHE A 62 -11.30 -4.49 -20.86
N GLU A 63 -12.39 -5.26 -20.77
CA GLU A 63 -13.28 -5.55 -21.90
C GLU A 63 -13.80 -4.24 -22.54
N GLN A 64 -14.23 -3.26 -21.72
CA GLN A 64 -14.67 -1.95 -22.21
C GLN A 64 -13.52 -1.14 -22.85
N LEU A 65 -12.36 -1.11 -22.22
CA LEU A 65 -11.19 -0.40 -22.73
C LEU A 65 -10.64 -1.02 -24.02
N SER A 66 -10.75 -2.34 -24.16
CA SER A 66 -10.34 -3.09 -25.34
C SER A 66 -11.22 -2.76 -26.55
N GLY A 67 -12.56 -2.75 -26.36
CA GLY A 67 -13.52 -2.41 -27.42
C GLY A 67 -13.39 -1.00 -27.98
N SER A 68 -12.69 -0.10 -27.28
CA SER A 68 -12.41 1.27 -27.71
C SER A 68 -10.91 1.57 -27.86
N PHE A 69 -10.04 0.55 -27.86
CA PHE A 69 -8.58 0.73 -27.78
C PHE A 69 -8.01 1.65 -28.85
N THR A 70 -8.36 1.42 -30.11
CA THR A 70 -7.85 2.21 -31.25
C THR A 70 -8.23 3.69 -31.18
N GLN A 71 -9.38 4.02 -30.56
CA GLN A 71 -9.84 5.41 -30.35
C GLN A 71 -9.04 6.14 -29.27
N ARG A 72 -8.31 5.40 -28.43
CA ARG A 72 -7.45 5.96 -27.38
C ARG A 72 -6.03 6.25 -27.87
N LEU A 73 -5.68 5.81 -29.07
CA LEU A 73 -4.34 6.00 -29.60
C LEU A 73 -4.18 7.41 -30.17
N THR A 74 -3.07 8.06 -29.83
CA THR A 74 -2.65 9.32 -30.44
C THR A 74 -1.56 9.06 -31.47
N ARG A 75 -1.47 9.92 -32.49
CA ARG A 75 -0.41 9.84 -33.50
C ARG A 75 0.54 11.02 -33.33
N HIS A 76 1.81 10.74 -33.11
CA HIS A 76 2.89 11.72 -33.03
C HIS A 76 4.05 11.26 -33.92
N ASP A 77 4.54 12.12 -34.81
CA ASP A 77 5.59 11.80 -35.80
C ASP A 77 5.35 10.49 -36.58
N GLY A 78 4.09 10.24 -36.94
CA GLY A 78 3.69 9.04 -37.67
C GLY A 78 3.67 7.75 -36.83
N ARG A 79 3.99 7.80 -35.53
CA ARG A 79 3.95 6.65 -34.61
C ARG A 79 2.69 6.68 -33.77
N LEU A 80 2.13 5.50 -33.50
CA LEU A 80 1.00 5.34 -32.57
C LEU A 80 1.52 5.33 -31.15
N GLN A 81 0.85 6.09 -30.28
CA GLN A 81 1.20 6.22 -28.88
C GLN A 81 -0.03 6.06 -27.99
N LEU A 82 0.20 5.55 -26.79
CA LEU A 82 -0.78 5.42 -25.73
C LEU A 82 -0.29 6.20 -24.51
N LEU A 83 -1.14 7.07 -23.94
CA LEU A 83 -0.82 7.70 -22.67
C LEU A 83 -0.92 6.66 -21.55
N ARG A 84 0.20 6.43 -20.84
CA ARG A 84 0.27 5.63 -19.61
C ARG A 84 0.50 6.54 -18.42
N CYS A 85 0.04 6.12 -17.25
CA CYS A 85 0.24 6.86 -16.00
C CYS A 85 0.52 5.90 -14.83
N LEU A 86 1.34 6.37 -13.90
CA LEU A 86 1.52 5.77 -12.58
C LEU A 86 0.64 6.47 -11.52
N PRO A 87 0.46 5.87 -10.33
CA PRO A 87 -0.12 6.54 -9.17
C PRO A 87 0.56 7.87 -8.86
N TYR A 88 -0.21 8.92 -8.58
CA TYR A 88 0.32 10.16 -8.02
C TYR A 88 0.71 9.99 -6.54
N PHE A 89 -0.01 9.13 -5.82
CA PHE A 89 0.20 8.89 -4.41
C PHE A 89 -0.10 7.45 -4.00
N TYR A 90 0.36 7.07 -2.81
CA TYR A 90 0.15 5.76 -2.22
C TYR A 90 -0.44 5.87 -0.81
N ILE A 91 -1.52 5.15 -0.53
CA ILE A 91 -1.96 4.84 0.84
C ILE A 91 -1.28 3.53 1.23
N ILE A 92 -0.08 3.65 1.80
CA ILE A 92 0.84 2.52 1.99
C ILE A 92 0.46 1.63 3.18
N GLY A 93 -0.34 2.14 4.12
CA GLY A 93 -0.54 1.47 5.39
C GLY A 93 -1.38 2.23 6.41
N GLN A 94 -1.72 1.65 7.56
CA GLN A 94 -1.41 0.28 8.01
C GLN A 94 -2.64 -0.63 8.07
N PRO A 95 -2.46 -1.97 7.97
CA PRO A 95 -3.60 -2.88 8.07
C PRO A 95 -4.32 -2.66 9.41
N LYS A 96 -5.65 -2.69 9.35
CA LYS A 96 -6.55 -2.47 10.50
C LYS A 96 -6.50 -1.06 11.11
N CYS A 97 -5.93 -0.10 10.40
CA CYS A 97 -5.89 1.31 10.80
C CYS A 97 -6.84 2.21 9.98
N GLY A 98 -7.79 1.64 9.22
CA GLY A 98 -8.79 2.44 8.49
C GLY A 98 -8.42 2.83 7.05
N THR A 99 -7.43 2.19 6.43
CA THR A 99 -7.03 2.50 5.04
C THR A 99 -8.17 2.34 4.02
N THR A 100 -9.11 1.40 4.23
CA THR A 100 -10.31 1.28 3.38
C THR A 100 -11.25 2.48 3.51
N ASP A 101 -11.49 2.97 4.72
CA ASP A 101 -12.30 4.18 4.94
C ASP A 101 -11.66 5.40 4.30
N LEU A 102 -10.34 5.54 4.44
CA LEU A 102 -9.59 6.60 3.80
C LEU A 102 -9.70 6.56 2.26
N TYR A 103 -9.53 5.38 1.68
CA TYR A 103 -9.66 5.14 0.25
C TYR A 103 -11.07 5.51 -0.26
N GLU A 104 -12.12 5.02 0.39
CA GLU A 104 -13.50 5.30 -0.05
C GLU A 104 -13.87 6.78 0.10
N ARG A 105 -13.39 7.47 1.15
CA ARG A 105 -13.59 8.92 1.30
C ARG A 105 -12.83 9.72 0.25
N LEU A 106 -11.60 9.34 -0.08
CA LEU A 106 -10.79 10.00 -1.12
C LEU A 106 -11.45 9.90 -2.50
N ARG A 107 -12.08 8.75 -2.82
CA ARG A 107 -12.81 8.54 -4.09
C ARG A 107 -13.97 9.49 -4.30
N LEU A 108 -14.48 10.11 -3.25
CA LEU A 108 -15.57 11.08 -3.34
C LEU A 108 -15.10 12.49 -3.74
N HIS A 109 -13.77 12.72 -3.81
CA HIS A 109 -13.23 13.97 -4.32
C HIS A 109 -13.35 14.01 -5.87
N PRO A 110 -13.88 15.10 -6.47
CA PRO A 110 -14.15 15.19 -7.91
C PRO A 110 -12.91 15.05 -8.80
N ASP A 111 -11.72 15.37 -8.28
CA ASP A 111 -10.45 15.21 -9.00
C ASP A 111 -9.72 13.90 -8.67
N VAL A 112 -10.27 13.00 -7.86
CA VAL A 112 -9.62 11.73 -7.52
C VAL A 112 -10.29 10.60 -8.30
N ARG A 113 -9.49 9.78 -8.96
CA ARG A 113 -9.93 8.56 -9.67
C ARG A 113 -9.12 7.38 -9.17
N LEU A 114 -9.64 6.66 -8.17
CA LEU A 114 -9.00 5.42 -7.72
C LEU A 114 -9.60 4.23 -8.45
N THR A 115 -8.74 3.39 -9.00
CA THR A 115 -9.15 2.19 -9.73
C THR A 115 -9.15 0.98 -8.80
N PRO A 116 -10.15 0.10 -8.91
CA PRO A 116 -10.11 -1.17 -8.21
C PRO A 116 -8.97 -2.05 -8.76
N PRO A 117 -8.59 -3.13 -8.05
CA PRO A 117 -8.92 -3.36 -6.64
C PRO A 117 -8.21 -2.32 -5.76
N LYS A 118 -8.78 -1.99 -4.60
CA LYS A 118 -8.12 -1.09 -3.61
C LYS A 118 -6.67 -1.52 -3.34
N GLU A 119 -6.48 -2.82 -3.18
CA GLU A 119 -5.20 -3.42 -2.84
C GLU A 119 -4.71 -4.31 -4.00
N PRO A 120 -4.06 -3.73 -5.02
CA PRO A 120 -3.48 -4.55 -6.08
C PRO A 120 -2.33 -5.41 -5.54
N HIS A 121 -1.67 -5.00 -4.44
CA HIS A 121 -0.54 -5.68 -3.80
C HIS A 121 0.62 -5.91 -4.77
N TRP A 122 0.78 -5.02 -5.75
CA TRP A 122 1.82 -5.18 -6.75
C TRP A 122 3.20 -4.99 -6.13
N TRP A 123 3.45 -3.86 -5.48
CA TRP A 123 4.76 -3.54 -4.90
C TRP A 123 5.30 -4.56 -3.89
N SER A 124 4.42 -5.24 -3.14
CA SER A 124 4.80 -6.32 -2.23
C SER A 124 4.64 -7.70 -2.89
N ARG A 125 3.46 -8.32 -2.82
CA ARG A 125 3.27 -9.74 -3.12
C ARG A 125 3.37 -10.06 -4.60
N LYS A 126 2.59 -9.37 -5.44
CA LYS A 126 2.39 -9.80 -6.83
C LYS A 126 3.58 -9.51 -7.73
N ARG A 127 4.41 -8.51 -7.43
CA ARG A 127 5.65 -8.24 -8.19
C ARG A 127 6.67 -9.37 -8.04
N PHE A 128 6.87 -9.86 -6.82
CA PHE A 128 7.85 -10.92 -6.55
C PHE A 128 7.28 -12.34 -6.68
N GLY A 129 5.95 -12.45 -6.68
CA GLY A 129 5.17 -13.68 -6.82
C GLY A 129 4.42 -14.01 -5.54
N ILE A 130 3.26 -14.64 -5.65
CA ILE A 130 2.45 -14.99 -4.48
C ILE A 130 3.16 -16.11 -3.71
N ILE A 131 3.56 -15.79 -2.48
CA ILE A 131 4.24 -16.72 -1.58
C ILE A 131 3.18 -17.45 -0.75
N HIS A 132 2.99 -18.75 -1.01
CA HIS A 132 2.32 -19.65 -0.07
C HIS A 132 3.36 -20.30 0.83
N SER A 133 2.98 -20.66 2.06
CA SER A 133 3.91 -21.23 3.04
C SER A 133 4.58 -22.49 2.49
N GLY A 134 5.92 -22.51 2.48
CA GLY A 134 6.72 -23.64 1.98
C GLY A 134 6.87 -23.74 0.46
N GLU A 135 6.24 -22.86 -0.32
CA GLU A 135 6.28 -22.91 -1.79
C GLU A 135 7.15 -21.80 -2.39
N ARG A 136 7.65 -22.04 -3.62
CA ARG A 136 8.27 -20.98 -4.43
C ARG A 136 7.19 -19.96 -4.81
N PRO A 137 7.53 -18.65 -4.93
CA PRO A 137 6.58 -17.64 -5.37
C PRO A 137 5.92 -18.06 -6.70
N GLN A 138 4.60 -18.24 -6.69
CA GLN A 138 3.83 -18.59 -7.89
C GLN A 138 3.28 -17.33 -8.53
N THR A 139 3.38 -17.25 -9.85
CA THR A 139 2.79 -16.21 -10.71
C THR A 139 3.16 -14.77 -10.33
N ARG A 140 4.20 -14.24 -10.97
CA ARG A 140 4.55 -12.82 -10.91
C ARG A 140 3.65 -12.02 -11.84
N PHE A 141 3.18 -10.86 -11.37
CA PHE A 141 2.42 -9.92 -12.19
C PHE A 141 3.42 -8.91 -12.76
N PRO A 142 3.61 -8.89 -14.08
CA PRO A 142 4.55 -7.95 -14.69
C PRO A 142 4.06 -6.50 -14.55
N LEU A 143 4.98 -5.54 -14.73
CA LEU A 143 4.73 -4.13 -14.47
C LEU A 143 3.67 -3.56 -15.43
N ASP A 144 3.69 -3.96 -16.69
CA ASP A 144 2.68 -3.61 -17.69
C ASP A 144 1.26 -3.96 -17.21
N HIS A 145 1.06 -5.15 -16.64
CA HIS A 145 -0.23 -5.56 -16.12
C HIS A 145 -0.71 -4.67 -14.94
N TYR A 146 0.22 -4.17 -14.14
CA TYR A 146 -0.08 -3.22 -13.08
C TYR A 146 -0.38 -1.83 -13.64
N LEU A 147 0.38 -1.37 -14.63
CA LEU A 147 0.14 -0.10 -15.31
C LEU A 147 -1.24 -0.04 -15.97
N ASP A 148 -1.72 -1.16 -16.53
CA ASP A 148 -3.05 -1.25 -17.14
C ASP A 148 -4.18 -0.88 -16.17
N LEU A 149 -3.98 -1.08 -14.85
CA LEU A 149 -4.97 -0.66 -13.83
C LEU A 149 -5.21 0.85 -13.83
N PHE A 150 -4.29 1.65 -14.38
CA PHE A 150 -4.39 3.11 -14.43
C PHE A 150 -4.79 3.62 -15.82
N ASP A 151 -4.94 2.76 -16.82
CA ASP A 151 -5.41 3.16 -18.15
C ASP A 151 -6.80 3.84 -18.15
N PRO A 152 -7.77 3.48 -17.28
CA PRO A 152 -9.03 4.22 -17.18
C PRO A 152 -8.86 5.70 -16.83
N VAL A 153 -7.89 6.03 -15.95
CA VAL A 153 -7.62 7.42 -15.57
C VAL A 153 -6.74 8.10 -16.62
N ALA A 154 -5.78 7.38 -17.21
CA ALA A 154 -4.94 7.90 -18.28
C ALA A 154 -5.80 8.37 -19.46
N LEU A 155 -6.85 7.62 -19.82
CA LEU A 155 -7.81 8.05 -20.84
C LEU A 155 -8.50 9.38 -20.51
N GLN A 156 -8.94 9.59 -19.26
CA GLN A 156 -9.59 10.84 -18.83
C GLN A 156 -8.60 12.02 -18.85
N ILE A 157 -7.34 11.78 -18.46
CA ILE A 157 -6.27 12.78 -18.53
C ILE A 157 -6.00 13.13 -19.99
N GLN A 158 -5.86 12.13 -20.87
CA GLN A 158 -5.63 12.34 -22.30
C GLN A 158 -6.73 13.18 -22.94
N GLN A 159 -8.00 12.89 -22.62
CA GLN A 159 -9.14 13.68 -23.11
C GLN A 159 -9.07 15.15 -22.65
N SER A 160 -8.62 15.40 -21.42
CA SER A 160 -8.41 16.76 -20.91
C SER A 160 -7.30 17.48 -21.69
N LEU A 161 -6.17 16.80 -21.92
CA LEU A 161 -5.02 17.32 -22.66
C LEU A 161 -5.38 17.68 -24.12
N LEU A 162 -6.11 16.80 -24.81
CA LEU A 162 -6.58 17.05 -26.18
C LEU A 162 -7.58 18.21 -26.27
N GLY A 163 -8.34 18.45 -25.20
CA GLY A 163 -9.22 19.61 -25.07
C GLY A 163 -8.52 20.91 -24.68
N ASN A 164 -7.18 20.97 -24.73
CA ASN A 164 -6.35 22.11 -24.29
C ASN A 164 -6.66 22.58 -22.86
N SER A 165 -7.09 21.65 -21.99
CA SER A 165 -7.44 21.94 -20.60
C SER A 165 -6.45 21.23 -19.66
N SER A 166 -5.98 21.92 -18.63
CA SER A 166 -5.15 21.29 -17.59
C SER A 166 -5.97 20.23 -16.84
N SER A 167 -5.42 19.02 -16.65
CA SER A 167 -6.07 18.00 -15.85
C SER A 167 -5.62 18.09 -14.40
N ASN A 168 -6.56 18.37 -13.49
CA ASN A 168 -6.32 18.27 -12.04
C ASN A 168 -6.54 16.85 -11.50
N ILE A 169 -6.94 15.92 -12.36
CA ILE A 169 -7.27 14.55 -11.98
C ILE A 169 -6.02 13.85 -11.47
N ILE A 170 -6.13 13.16 -10.33
CA ILE A 170 -5.09 12.29 -9.79
C ILE A 170 -5.62 10.88 -9.55
N THR A 171 -4.74 9.90 -9.65
CA THR A 171 -4.96 8.51 -9.21
C THR A 171 -3.99 8.15 -8.09
N GLY A 172 -4.30 7.07 -7.39
CA GLY A 172 -3.49 6.56 -6.30
C GLY A 172 -3.66 5.05 -6.15
N GLU A 173 -2.74 4.44 -5.42
CA GLU A 173 -2.81 3.03 -5.02
C GLU A 173 -2.98 2.93 -3.51
N ALA A 174 -3.67 1.90 -3.00
CA ALA A 174 -3.99 1.79 -1.58
C ALA A 174 -3.81 0.38 -1.00
N SER A 175 -2.69 -0.28 -1.28
CA SER A 175 -2.31 -1.53 -0.61
C SER A 175 -1.69 -1.27 0.76
N ALA A 176 -2.40 -1.65 1.83
CA ALA A 176 -1.85 -1.53 3.19
C ALA A 176 -0.62 -2.43 3.45
N SER A 177 -0.36 -3.40 2.57
CA SER A 177 0.84 -4.24 2.61
C SER A 177 2.09 -3.49 2.17
N THR A 178 1.96 -2.42 1.37
CA THR A 178 3.09 -1.69 0.78
C THR A 178 4.04 -1.18 1.87
N MET A 179 3.53 -0.75 3.02
CA MET A 179 4.35 -0.21 4.09
C MET A 179 5.17 -1.25 4.87
N TRP A 180 4.72 -2.50 4.99
CA TRP A 180 5.32 -3.49 5.92
C TRP A 180 5.71 -4.83 5.29
N ASP A 181 5.04 -5.27 4.24
CA ASP A 181 5.21 -6.59 3.64
C ASP A 181 6.43 -6.62 2.72
N ASN A 182 7.55 -7.11 3.26
CA ASN A 182 8.83 -7.20 2.56
C ASN A 182 9.34 -8.64 2.46
N ASP A 183 8.51 -9.65 2.74
CA ASP A 183 8.89 -11.07 2.84
C ASP A 183 9.62 -11.64 1.61
N ALA A 184 9.48 -11.00 0.46
CA ALA A 184 10.18 -11.35 -0.76
C ALA A 184 11.72 -11.28 -0.63
N TRP A 185 12.26 -10.49 0.31
CA TRP A 185 13.71 -10.25 0.42
C TRP A 185 14.50 -11.55 0.61
N LEU A 186 14.03 -12.50 1.42
CA LEU A 186 14.71 -13.79 1.63
C LEU A 186 14.82 -14.60 0.34
N TYR A 187 13.85 -14.48 -0.57
CA TYR A 187 13.89 -15.15 -1.87
C TYR A 187 14.85 -14.47 -2.84
N LEU A 188 15.05 -13.15 -2.71
CA LEU A 188 15.92 -12.37 -3.58
C LEU A 188 17.39 -12.48 -3.19
N TYR A 189 17.68 -12.51 -1.88
CA TYR A 189 19.05 -12.41 -1.34
C TYR A 189 19.54 -13.68 -0.63
N GLY A 190 18.65 -14.63 -0.32
CA GLY A 190 18.97 -15.78 0.52
C GLY A 190 19.40 -15.35 1.94
N ASN A 191 20.15 -16.22 2.62
CA ASN A 191 20.67 -15.97 3.97
C ASN A 191 21.97 -15.13 3.99
N SER A 192 22.35 -14.50 2.89
CA SER A 192 23.67 -13.87 2.73
C SER A 192 23.81 -12.48 3.38
N THR A 193 22.72 -11.86 3.84
CA THR A 193 22.69 -10.42 4.21
C THR A 193 22.53 -10.13 5.71
N GLY A 194 22.98 -11.02 6.60
CA GLY A 194 23.07 -10.68 8.03
C GLY A 194 21.72 -10.50 8.74
N ALA A 195 20.71 -11.29 8.36
CA ALA A 195 19.35 -11.31 8.94
C ALA A 195 18.49 -10.06 8.71
N GLU A 196 18.93 -9.10 7.90
CA GLU A 196 18.14 -7.92 7.52
C GLU A 196 17.97 -7.79 6.00
N PRO A 197 16.84 -7.22 5.53
CA PRO A 197 16.62 -6.91 4.13
C PRO A 197 17.56 -5.78 3.67
N PRO A 198 18.38 -5.99 2.62
CA PRO A 198 19.26 -4.95 2.07
C PRO A 198 18.51 -3.93 1.19
N SER A 199 17.32 -4.29 0.70
CA SER A 199 16.40 -3.35 0.04
C SER A 199 14.97 -3.78 0.30
N LEU A 200 14.11 -2.79 0.38
CA LEU A 200 12.70 -2.85 0.76
C LEU A 200 11.84 -2.23 -0.33
N VAL A 201 10.51 -2.32 -0.18
CA VAL A 201 9.53 -1.78 -1.13
C VAL A 201 9.76 -0.31 -1.46
N GLN A 202 10.08 0.52 -0.47
CA GLN A 202 10.29 1.96 -0.66
C GLN A 202 11.47 2.28 -1.57
N ASP A 203 12.54 1.47 -1.57
CA ASP A 203 13.70 1.68 -2.45
C ASP A 203 13.29 1.57 -3.92
N PHE A 204 12.43 0.60 -4.22
CA PHE A 204 11.94 0.38 -5.58
C PHE A 204 10.93 1.44 -6.02
N ILE A 205 10.06 1.88 -5.11
CA ILE A 205 9.13 2.98 -5.41
C ILE A 205 9.92 4.26 -5.66
N HIS A 206 10.91 4.59 -4.82
CA HIS A 206 11.73 5.78 -4.98
C HIS A 206 12.55 5.74 -6.28
N ALA A 207 13.07 4.58 -6.67
CA ALA A 207 13.76 4.43 -7.94
C ALA A 207 12.88 4.84 -9.14
N LEU A 208 11.59 4.49 -9.13
CA LEU A 208 10.66 4.79 -10.23
C LEU A 208 9.99 6.18 -10.09
N GLN A 209 9.64 6.57 -8.88
CA GLN A 209 8.84 7.74 -8.55
C GLN A 209 9.41 8.46 -7.32
N PRO A 210 10.60 9.09 -7.45
CA PRO A 210 11.28 9.72 -6.33
C PRO A 210 10.45 10.83 -5.67
N ASP A 211 9.58 11.49 -6.44
CA ASP A 211 8.75 12.61 -5.99
C ASP A 211 7.33 12.19 -5.54
N THR A 212 7.06 10.88 -5.37
CA THR A 212 5.71 10.42 -4.99
C THR A 212 5.31 10.88 -3.60
N ARG A 213 4.00 10.89 -3.34
CA ARG A 213 3.40 11.22 -2.04
C ARG A 213 2.89 9.96 -1.35
N LEU A 214 3.19 9.83 -0.07
CA LEU A 214 2.91 8.65 0.73
C LEU A 214 1.98 9.03 1.89
N ILE A 215 0.95 8.22 2.11
CA ILE A 215 0.00 8.39 3.20
C ILE A 215 -0.03 7.11 4.04
N ALA A 216 0.23 7.25 5.33
CA ALA A 216 0.04 6.20 6.32
C ALA A 216 -1.02 6.65 7.33
N ILE A 217 -1.92 5.74 7.70
CA ILE A 217 -2.82 5.91 8.85
C ILE A 217 -2.51 4.81 9.87
N LEU A 218 -2.23 5.23 11.10
CA LEU A 218 -1.86 4.39 12.23
C LEU A 218 -3.00 4.37 13.25
N ARG A 219 -2.95 3.43 14.18
CA ARG A 219 -3.92 3.23 15.27
C ARG A 219 -3.13 2.84 16.50
N ASP A 220 -3.68 3.01 17.71
CA ASP A 220 -3.12 2.37 18.91
C ASP A 220 -2.69 0.92 18.57
N PRO A 221 -1.39 0.56 18.68
CA PRO A 221 -0.89 -0.72 18.22
C PRO A 221 -1.50 -1.90 18.99
N VAL A 222 -1.93 -1.70 20.24
CA VAL A 222 -2.68 -2.68 21.04
C VAL A 222 -4.04 -2.97 20.38
N GLU A 223 -4.79 -1.92 20.12
CA GLU A 223 -6.11 -2.01 19.47
C GLU A 223 -6.03 -2.47 18.00
N ARG A 224 -4.95 -2.11 17.31
CA ARG A 224 -4.63 -2.61 15.97
C ARG A 224 -4.45 -4.11 15.98
N LEU A 225 -3.61 -4.64 16.88
CA LEU A 225 -3.36 -6.08 16.98
C LEU A 225 -4.64 -6.85 17.31
N TYR A 226 -5.45 -6.34 18.24
CA TYR A 226 -6.71 -7.00 18.55
C TYR A 226 -7.69 -6.95 17.38
N SER A 227 -7.78 -5.81 16.67
CA SER A 227 -8.56 -5.73 15.44
C SER A 227 -8.05 -6.66 14.34
N ASP A 228 -6.75 -6.96 14.33
CA ASP A 228 -6.10 -7.88 13.42
C ASP A 228 -6.52 -9.32 13.70
N TYR A 229 -6.37 -9.75 14.96
CA TYR A 229 -6.83 -11.03 15.45
C TYR A 229 -8.32 -11.26 15.16
N LEU A 230 -9.15 -10.25 15.42
CA LEU A 230 -10.58 -10.33 15.14
C LEU A 230 -10.88 -10.45 13.64
N TYR A 231 -10.06 -9.87 12.77
CA TYR A 231 -10.34 -9.90 11.32
C TYR A 231 -9.76 -11.15 10.63
N PHE A 232 -8.52 -11.51 10.95
CA PHE A 232 -7.77 -12.59 10.29
C PHE A 232 -7.73 -13.90 11.08
N GLY A 233 -8.11 -13.89 12.37
CA GLY A 233 -8.12 -15.08 13.21
C GLY A 233 -9.09 -16.16 12.70
N THR A 234 -8.77 -17.41 13.04
CA THR A 234 -9.56 -18.61 12.72
C THR A 234 -10.93 -18.63 13.42
N ALA A 235 -11.74 -19.65 13.16
CA ALA A 235 -12.97 -19.89 13.92
C ALA A 235 -12.68 -20.02 15.45
N ASN A 236 -13.70 -19.75 16.28
CA ASN A 236 -13.66 -19.79 17.76
C ASN A 236 -12.81 -18.71 18.45
N LYS A 237 -12.93 -17.46 17.99
CA LYS A 237 -12.28 -16.30 18.61
C LYS A 237 -12.80 -16.04 20.02
N SER A 238 -11.92 -15.71 20.95
CA SER A 238 -12.29 -15.26 22.30
C SER A 238 -11.21 -14.38 22.90
N ALA A 239 -11.56 -13.60 23.93
CA ALA A 239 -10.58 -12.80 24.66
C ALA A 239 -9.51 -13.67 25.36
N LEU A 240 -9.85 -14.91 25.74
CA LEU A 240 -8.89 -15.86 26.31
C LEU A 240 -7.93 -16.42 25.27
N ASP A 241 -8.44 -16.83 24.10
CA ASP A 241 -7.61 -17.31 22.98
C ASP A 241 -6.64 -16.21 22.51
N PHE A 242 -7.12 -14.97 22.37
CA PHE A 242 -6.26 -13.84 22.05
C PHE A 242 -5.14 -13.64 23.07
N HIS A 243 -5.46 -13.71 24.37
CA HIS A 243 -4.47 -13.61 25.44
C HIS A 243 -3.37 -14.68 25.32
N GLN A 244 -3.76 -15.94 25.11
CA GLN A 244 -2.81 -17.05 24.98
C GLN A 244 -1.87 -16.85 23.78
N LYS A 245 -2.42 -16.47 22.63
CA LYS A 245 -1.65 -16.21 21.40
C LYS A 245 -0.70 -15.02 21.54
N VAL A 246 -1.11 -13.97 22.25
CA VAL A 246 -0.25 -12.83 22.59
C VAL A 246 0.91 -13.27 23.47
N CYS A 247 0.65 -14.01 24.55
CA CYS A 247 1.70 -14.49 25.45
C CYS A 247 2.71 -15.40 24.76
N GLU A 248 2.26 -16.28 23.85
CA GLU A 248 3.14 -17.11 23.02
C GLU A 248 4.00 -16.26 22.09
N SER A 249 3.37 -15.37 21.32
CA SER A 249 4.06 -14.56 20.30
C SER A 249 5.06 -13.58 20.93
N LEU A 250 4.74 -13.00 22.10
CA LEU A 250 5.67 -12.15 22.85
C LEU A 250 6.92 -12.92 23.26
N ARG A 251 6.78 -14.13 23.83
CA ARG A 251 7.94 -14.95 24.22
C ARG A 251 8.84 -15.28 23.03
N MET A 252 8.25 -15.56 21.86
CA MET A 252 9.01 -15.83 20.64
C MET A 252 9.74 -14.58 20.15
N PHE A 253 9.07 -13.42 20.15
CA PHE A 253 9.65 -12.16 19.71
C PHE A 253 10.75 -11.67 20.65
N GLU A 254 10.54 -11.75 21.97
CA GLU A 254 11.56 -11.50 22.99
C GLU A 254 12.76 -12.43 22.85
N GLY A 255 12.52 -13.68 22.42
CA GLY A 255 13.57 -14.62 22.04
C GLY A 255 14.46 -14.05 20.94
N CYS A 256 13.86 -13.60 19.85
CA CYS A 256 14.59 -12.97 18.76
C CYS A 256 15.36 -11.74 19.21
N LEU A 257 14.76 -10.86 20.02
CA LEU A 257 15.41 -9.63 20.49
C LEU A 257 16.65 -9.87 21.37
N ARG A 258 16.82 -11.07 21.94
CA ARG A 258 18.05 -11.44 22.65
C ARG A 258 19.20 -11.78 21.71
N ASP A 259 18.87 -12.31 20.54
CA ASP A 259 19.85 -12.88 19.59
C ASP A 259 20.13 -11.93 18.41
N ALA A 260 19.22 -10.99 18.13
CA ALA A 260 19.26 -10.10 16.97
C ALA A 260 18.68 -8.71 17.26
N GLY A 261 18.94 -7.76 16.36
CA GLY A 261 18.39 -6.41 16.43
C GLY A 261 16.89 -6.35 16.15
N LEU A 262 16.25 -5.26 16.59
CA LEU A 262 14.81 -5.03 16.39
C LEU A 262 14.40 -5.16 14.92
N ARG A 263 15.12 -4.49 14.00
CA ARG A 263 14.82 -4.50 12.57
C ARG A 263 14.93 -5.91 11.97
N ALA A 264 15.98 -6.66 12.31
CA ALA A 264 16.11 -8.09 11.96
C ALA A 264 14.91 -8.93 12.46
N CYS A 265 14.45 -8.72 13.69
CA CYS A 265 13.29 -9.45 14.22
C CYS A 265 11.99 -9.08 13.53
N VAL A 266 11.76 -7.80 13.21
CA VAL A 266 10.57 -7.35 12.46
C VAL A 266 10.51 -7.98 11.08
N TYR A 267 11.64 -8.11 10.39
CA TYR A 267 11.72 -8.67 9.04
C TYR A 267 12.00 -10.18 8.99
N ASN A 268 11.98 -10.86 10.12
CA ASN A 268 12.18 -12.31 10.19
C ASN A 268 10.88 -13.04 9.80
N SER A 269 10.72 -13.36 8.51
CA SER A 269 9.51 -14.00 8.01
C SER A 269 9.24 -15.38 8.65
N THR A 270 10.27 -16.10 9.08
CA THR A 270 10.11 -17.39 9.77
C THR A 270 9.48 -17.19 11.14
N LEU A 271 9.96 -16.22 11.91
CA LEU A 271 9.38 -15.82 13.18
C LEU A 271 7.93 -15.32 12.99
N ASN A 272 7.71 -14.41 12.04
CA ASN A 272 6.40 -13.82 11.77
C ASN A 272 5.34 -14.88 11.39
N LYS A 273 5.73 -15.92 10.65
CA LYS A 273 4.83 -17.04 10.30
C LYS A 273 4.60 -18.01 11.47
N ALA A 274 5.54 -18.10 12.40
CA ALA A 274 5.44 -18.96 13.56
C ALA A 274 4.64 -18.31 14.71
N MET A 275 4.62 -16.98 14.79
CA MET A 275 3.82 -16.24 15.76
C MET A 275 2.31 -16.34 15.46
N SER A 276 1.52 -16.59 16.50
CA SER A 276 0.06 -16.73 16.43
C SER A 276 -0.68 -15.39 16.24
N VAL A 277 0.00 -14.26 16.44
CA VAL A 277 -0.49 -12.90 16.17
C VAL A 277 0.61 -12.03 15.57
N ARG A 278 0.23 -11.06 14.74
CA ARG A 278 1.15 -10.18 14.00
C ARG A 278 1.62 -8.98 14.83
N LEU A 279 2.43 -9.24 15.86
CA LEU A 279 3.01 -8.22 16.74
C LEU A 279 3.86 -7.21 15.97
N GLU A 280 4.69 -7.71 15.06
CA GLU A 280 5.67 -6.97 14.29
C GLU A 280 5.05 -5.83 13.47
N VAL A 281 3.82 -6.02 12.98
CA VAL A 281 3.11 -5.02 12.17
C VAL A 281 2.72 -3.78 13.01
N GLY A 282 2.65 -3.90 14.33
CA GLY A 282 2.42 -2.79 15.26
C GLY A 282 3.69 -2.00 15.60
N LEU A 283 4.87 -2.47 15.22
CA LEU A 283 6.16 -1.81 15.48
C LEU A 283 6.42 -0.71 14.43
N TYR A 284 5.50 0.25 14.36
CA TYR A 284 5.44 1.27 13.30
C TYR A 284 6.73 2.06 13.12
N VAL A 285 7.46 2.31 14.20
CA VAL A 285 8.71 3.07 14.18
C VAL A 285 9.76 2.47 13.24
N VAL A 286 9.82 1.13 13.13
CA VAL A 286 10.76 0.44 12.23
C VAL A 286 10.41 0.82 10.78
N PHE A 287 9.16 0.62 10.40
CA PHE A 287 8.70 0.94 9.04
C PHE A 287 8.83 2.43 8.74
N VAL A 288 8.39 3.32 9.63
CA VAL A 288 8.45 4.78 9.40
C VAL A 288 9.90 5.25 9.20
N LEU A 289 10.86 4.73 9.99
CA LEU A 289 12.27 5.05 9.80
C LEU A 289 12.81 4.52 8.47
N ASP A 290 12.44 3.30 8.08
CA ASP A 290 12.81 2.70 6.79
C ASP A 290 12.23 3.48 5.59
N TRP A 291 11.03 4.06 5.71
CA TRP A 291 10.47 4.94 4.68
C TRP A 291 11.14 6.32 4.65
N LEU A 292 11.45 6.90 5.82
CA LEU A 292 12.12 8.20 5.94
C LEU A 292 13.62 8.16 5.59
N SER A 293 14.23 6.98 5.50
CA SER A 293 15.62 6.85 5.03
C SER A 293 15.76 7.07 3.53
N VAL A 294 14.65 6.97 2.78
CA VAL A 294 14.60 7.09 1.32
C VAL A 294 13.79 8.30 0.87
N PHE A 295 12.65 8.55 1.52
CA PHE A 295 11.77 9.67 1.19
C PHE A 295 11.92 10.81 2.20
N SER A 296 11.79 12.04 1.69
CA SER A 296 11.76 13.22 2.55
C SER A 296 10.52 13.23 3.44
N ARG A 297 10.61 13.91 4.59
CA ARG A 297 9.52 13.98 5.58
C ARG A 297 8.25 14.62 5.01
N ASP A 298 8.38 15.60 4.11
CA ASP A 298 7.26 16.27 3.46
C ASP A 298 6.56 15.41 2.40
N GLN A 299 7.14 14.27 2.01
CA GLN A 299 6.51 13.27 1.15
C GLN A 299 5.74 12.19 1.93
N LEU A 300 5.81 12.16 3.26
CA LEU A 300 5.11 11.17 4.09
C LEU A 300 4.13 11.83 5.06
N LEU A 301 2.83 11.69 4.79
CA LEU A 301 1.76 12.08 5.70
C LEU A 301 1.37 10.90 6.60
N VAL A 302 1.61 11.03 7.91
CA VAL A 302 1.17 10.05 8.92
C VAL A 302 -0.04 10.59 9.68
N LEU A 303 -1.10 9.79 9.74
CA LEU A 303 -2.37 10.10 10.40
C LEU A 303 -2.64 9.14 11.55
N ARG A 304 -3.41 9.58 12.55
CA ARG A 304 -3.98 8.72 13.60
C ARG A 304 -5.43 8.40 13.26
N LEU A 305 -5.80 7.13 13.40
CA LEU A 305 -7.16 6.65 13.18
C LEU A 305 -8.13 7.27 14.19
N GLU A 306 -7.69 7.43 15.44
CA GLU A 306 -8.48 8.02 16.51
C GLU A 306 -8.90 9.45 16.14
N ASP A 307 -7.97 10.26 15.66
CA ASP A 307 -8.23 11.64 15.23
C ASP A 307 -9.11 11.69 13.97
N HIS A 308 -8.86 10.80 13.02
CA HIS A 308 -9.68 10.68 11.80
C HIS A 308 -11.10 10.24 12.13
N ALA A 309 -11.30 9.32 13.07
CA ALA A 309 -12.62 8.89 13.51
C ALA A 309 -13.36 10.01 14.26
N LEU A 310 -12.65 10.80 15.08
CA LEU A 310 -13.21 11.93 15.82
C LEU A 310 -13.58 13.10 14.90
N ASN A 311 -12.72 13.43 13.94
CA ASN A 311 -12.91 14.53 13.02
C ASN A 311 -12.48 14.20 11.58
N PRO A 312 -13.29 13.43 10.82
CA PRO A 312 -12.97 13.07 9.44
C PRO A 312 -12.82 14.30 8.54
N ARG A 313 -13.54 15.39 8.82
CA ARG A 313 -13.45 16.62 8.02
C ARG A 313 -12.04 17.22 8.07
N LEU A 314 -11.45 17.30 9.26
CA LEU A 314 -10.11 17.83 9.46
C LEU A 314 -9.05 16.94 8.80
N SER A 315 -9.09 15.63 9.05
CA SER A 315 -8.14 14.68 8.49
C SER A 315 -8.21 14.65 6.96
N MET A 316 -9.42 14.63 6.37
CA MET A 316 -9.57 14.70 4.91
C MET A 316 -9.08 16.03 4.33
N SER A 317 -9.31 17.16 5.02
CA SER A 317 -8.75 18.46 4.59
C SER A 317 -7.22 18.47 4.58
N ARG A 318 -6.58 17.86 5.58
CA ARG A 318 -5.11 17.68 5.60
C ARG A 318 -4.63 16.85 4.41
N ILE A 319 -5.32 15.76 4.08
CA ILE A 319 -4.98 14.91 2.93
C ILE A 319 -5.16 15.67 1.61
N PHE A 320 -6.25 16.41 1.44
CA PHE A 320 -6.47 17.19 0.21
C PHE A 320 -5.37 18.23 -0.01
N ARG A 321 -4.96 18.94 1.06
CA ARG A 321 -3.83 19.86 0.99
C ARG A 321 -2.53 19.13 0.65
N PHE A 322 -2.26 18.01 1.31
CA PHE A 322 -1.08 17.19 1.07
C PHE A 322 -1.02 16.71 -0.38
N LEU A 323 -2.14 16.30 -0.97
CA LEU A 323 -2.23 15.89 -2.38
C LEU A 323 -2.38 17.06 -3.37
N SER A 324 -2.28 18.31 -2.90
CA SER A 324 -2.46 19.51 -3.72
C SER A 324 -3.77 19.49 -4.53
N LEU A 325 -4.85 19.05 -3.89
CA LEU A 325 -6.21 19.01 -4.44
C LEU A 325 -6.92 20.35 -4.22
N GLY A 326 -7.83 20.68 -5.15
CA GLY A 326 -8.62 21.90 -5.10
C GLY A 326 -9.55 21.96 -3.89
N ALA A 327 -9.94 23.18 -3.49
CA ALA A 327 -10.90 23.37 -2.41
C ALA A 327 -12.29 22.81 -2.79
N LEU A 328 -12.94 22.15 -1.84
CA LEU A 328 -14.29 21.63 -2.00
C LEU A 328 -15.33 22.58 -1.41
N SER A 329 -16.52 22.59 -2.00
CA SER A 329 -17.68 23.23 -1.37
C SER A 329 -17.99 22.58 -0.02
N ASP A 330 -18.55 23.37 0.91
CA ASP A 330 -18.96 22.88 2.23
C ASP A 330 -19.90 21.67 2.16
N GLN A 331 -20.79 21.64 1.17
CA GLN A 331 -21.69 20.51 0.94
C GLN A 331 -20.90 19.23 0.62
N ARG A 332 -19.92 19.30 -0.29
CA ARG A 332 -19.11 18.14 -0.66
C ARG A 332 -18.23 17.71 0.52
N GLN A 333 -17.61 18.64 1.24
CA GLN A 333 -16.84 18.32 2.45
C GLN A 333 -17.70 17.58 3.47
N ARG A 334 -18.92 18.05 3.72
CA ARG A 334 -19.87 17.39 4.64
C ARG A 334 -20.28 16.00 4.15
N GLN A 335 -20.50 15.83 2.86
CA GLN A 335 -20.82 14.52 2.27
C GLN A 335 -19.68 13.52 2.54
N ILE A 336 -18.44 13.93 2.28
CA ILE A 336 -17.26 13.09 2.50
C ILE A 336 -17.09 12.78 3.99
N SER A 337 -17.21 13.78 4.87
CA SER A 337 -17.01 13.57 6.31
C SER A 337 -18.10 12.73 6.96
N LYS A 338 -19.36 12.84 6.49
CA LYS A 338 -20.51 12.08 7.02
C LYS A 338 -20.73 10.73 6.34
N SER A 339 -19.90 10.39 5.34
CA SER A 339 -20.00 9.08 4.70
C SER A 339 -19.82 7.95 5.72
N PRO A 340 -20.60 6.86 5.60
CA PRO A 340 -20.48 5.72 6.51
C PRO A 340 -19.07 5.17 6.57
N VAL A 341 -18.65 4.73 7.75
CA VAL A 341 -17.33 4.11 7.92
C VAL A 341 -17.25 2.86 7.08
N SER A 342 -16.20 2.76 6.27
CA SER A 342 -15.99 1.58 5.43
C SER A 342 -15.20 0.49 6.15
N ASN A 343 -15.57 -0.77 5.90
CA ASN A 343 -14.98 -1.97 6.53
C ASN A 343 -14.96 -1.91 8.08
N PRO A 344 -16.08 -1.59 8.76
CA PRO A 344 -16.15 -1.62 10.21
C PRO A 344 -16.00 -3.06 10.73
N ARG A 345 -15.70 -3.22 12.02
CA ARG A 345 -15.71 -4.53 12.69
C ARG A 345 -17.07 -5.22 12.42
N ARG A 346 -17.05 -6.53 12.12
CA ARG A 346 -18.26 -7.33 11.93
C ARG A 346 -19.06 -7.35 13.23
N ALA A 347 -20.38 -7.53 13.14
CA ALA A 347 -21.23 -7.60 14.33
C ALA A 347 -20.75 -8.65 15.33
N SER A 348 -20.50 -9.87 14.85
CA SER A 348 -19.96 -10.98 15.65
C SER A 348 -18.64 -10.65 16.36
N ASP A 349 -17.76 -9.86 15.73
CA ASP A 349 -16.48 -9.47 16.32
C ASP A 349 -16.65 -8.38 17.38
N ARG A 350 -17.72 -7.57 17.31
CA ARG A 350 -18.08 -6.59 18.35
C ARG A 350 -18.69 -7.28 19.57
N ASP A 351 -19.49 -8.32 19.33
CA ASP A 351 -20.17 -9.07 20.40
C ASP A 351 -19.19 -9.84 21.30
N LEU A 352 -17.98 -10.15 20.80
CA LEU A 352 -16.88 -10.70 21.60
C LEU A 352 -16.38 -9.74 22.70
N GLY A 353 -16.69 -8.44 22.58
CA GLY A 353 -16.31 -7.44 23.56
C GLY A 353 -14.82 -7.05 23.50
N PRO A 354 -14.32 -6.39 24.56
CA PRO A 354 -12.92 -5.98 24.64
C PRO A 354 -11.99 -7.18 24.94
N MET A 355 -10.69 -7.00 24.64
CA MET A 355 -9.66 -7.92 25.13
C MET A 355 -9.58 -7.91 26.66
N ARG A 356 -8.99 -8.94 27.27
CA ARG A 356 -8.78 -8.99 28.73
C ARG A 356 -7.91 -7.82 29.19
N PRO A 357 -8.17 -7.21 30.37
CA PRO A 357 -7.34 -6.14 30.91
C PRO A 357 -5.84 -6.51 31.00
N ALA A 358 -5.53 -7.71 31.47
CA ALA A 358 -4.16 -8.21 31.52
C ALA A 358 -3.50 -8.31 30.13
N THR A 359 -4.25 -8.63 29.07
CA THR A 359 -3.70 -8.62 27.71
C THR A 359 -3.38 -7.20 27.25
N ARG A 360 -4.26 -6.24 27.55
CA ARG A 360 -4.02 -4.83 27.24
C ARG A 360 -2.75 -4.34 27.93
N GLU A 361 -2.64 -4.56 29.24
CA GLU A 361 -1.47 -4.16 30.03
C GLU A 361 -0.16 -4.73 29.46
N LEU A 362 -0.12 -6.02 29.16
CA LEU A 362 1.06 -6.67 28.54
C LEU A 362 1.43 -6.03 27.21
N LEU A 363 0.45 -5.79 26.32
CA LEU A 363 0.70 -5.18 25.02
C LEU A 363 1.09 -3.71 25.13
N THR A 364 0.49 -2.96 26.06
CA THR A 364 0.85 -1.57 26.34
C THR A 364 2.31 -1.48 26.81
N LEU A 365 2.71 -2.33 27.76
CA LEU A 365 4.12 -2.39 28.21
C LEU A 365 5.07 -2.75 27.06
N PHE A 366 4.69 -3.71 26.22
CA PHE A 366 5.50 -4.10 25.06
C PHE A 366 5.64 -2.97 24.03
N TYR A 367 4.55 -2.29 23.66
CA TYR A 367 4.57 -1.29 22.60
C TYR A 367 5.07 0.09 23.06
N SER A 368 4.93 0.44 24.35
CA SER A 368 5.25 1.76 24.90
C SER A 368 6.62 2.31 24.45
N PRO A 369 7.76 1.60 24.59
CA PRO A 369 9.05 2.15 24.16
C PRO A 369 9.11 2.43 22.64
N PHE A 370 8.40 1.65 21.82
CA PHE A 370 8.36 1.85 20.38
C PHE A 370 7.43 2.99 19.97
N SER A 371 6.31 3.16 20.67
CA SER A 371 5.38 4.28 20.50
C SER A 371 6.01 5.60 20.92
N GLN A 372 6.75 5.63 22.04
CA GLN A 372 7.54 6.80 22.46
C GLN A 372 8.55 7.20 21.38
N ARG A 373 9.32 6.23 20.87
CA ARG A 373 10.26 6.50 19.79
C ARG A 373 9.57 6.96 18.50
N LEU A 374 8.39 6.42 18.18
CA LEU A 374 7.60 6.87 17.04
C LEU A 374 7.16 8.32 17.22
N ALA A 375 6.68 8.70 18.41
CA ALA A 375 6.26 10.06 18.72
C ALA A 375 7.43 11.06 18.57
N GLU A 376 8.62 10.71 19.06
CA GLU A 376 9.84 11.50 18.84
C GLU A 376 10.16 11.65 17.34
N VAL A 377 10.12 10.53 16.60
CA VAL A 377 10.39 10.52 15.15
C VAL A 377 9.38 11.37 14.42
N LEU A 378 8.09 11.33 14.77
CA LEU A 378 7.03 12.10 14.12
C LEU A 378 6.90 13.53 14.66
N GLN A 379 7.56 13.84 15.78
CA GLN A 379 7.42 15.10 16.52
C GLN A 379 5.97 15.36 16.93
N ASP A 380 5.29 14.31 17.42
CA ASP A 380 3.89 14.34 17.79
C ASP A 380 3.62 13.33 18.92
N GLU A 381 3.53 13.86 20.14
CA GLU A 381 3.28 13.10 21.38
C GLU A 381 1.99 12.27 21.34
N SER A 382 1.05 12.60 20.45
CA SER A 382 -0.20 11.86 20.35
C SER A 382 -0.02 10.43 19.82
N PHE A 383 1.13 10.12 19.24
CA PHE A 383 1.56 8.77 18.84
C PHE A 383 2.20 7.96 19.98
N THR A 384 2.24 8.46 21.21
CA THR A 384 2.52 7.61 22.38
C THR A 384 1.36 6.66 22.67
N TRP A 385 0.12 7.10 22.38
CA TRP A 385 -1.13 6.47 22.81
C TRP A 385 -1.22 6.26 24.34
N ASP A 386 -0.48 7.04 25.11
CA ASP A 386 -0.65 7.11 26.55
C ASP A 386 -1.98 7.82 26.85
N LEU A 387 -2.89 7.12 27.54
CA LEU A 387 -4.22 7.62 27.94
C LEU A 387 -4.17 8.42 29.24
#